data_AF-A0A8C4PZU7-F1
#
_entry.id   AF-A0A8C4PZU7-F1
#
_cell.length_a   1.000
_cell.length_b   1.000
_cell.length_c   1.000
_cell.angle_alpha   90.00
_cell.angle_beta   90.00
_cell.angle_gamma   90.00
#
_symmetry.space_group_name_H-M   'P 1'
#
loop_
_entity.id
_entity.type
_entity.pdbx_description
1 polymer ?
#
loop_
_entity_poly.entity_id
_entity_poly.type
_entity_poly.pdbx_seq_one_letter_code
_entity_poly.pdbx_strand_id
1 'polypeptide(L)'
;MVQTGEVSVDSQVWYNYWENFRNSHRMEAFFLFIVVFFLCSTFLLFLYINVPTALFSVTQALTNESPYHVDSLLQLSEICRLQEDQEMARTFLERALFSLESSFHPLFNLISGTCLLNYRRPENRSFFLALFKQMLSLESRGCSRTQCISPRNAKNAFPTLVYSLAPEQDPLGILLVLDYLALSAKEYTFLIELHSYWEDSRNLSQLPNFAFSVPLAHWQLSKQKGIAEDHATAHRQQATMLLQHALLAFPTGVLLLLLDACGVQADGEVLKHSYFGRAAQRTLPALAELQCLYVGRAHILWKDVAVLAWLEENTREVMRRVDQDVDLAQEVEMKRQRHYRLAPRNLHRHVILSEIKEAIAHLPHHVTNTPVLAYDPLPPLDSIISYARPERYFAGGGTLSLFLRSLLPTFNMQV
;
A
#
# COMPACT_ATOMS: atom_id res chain seq x y z
N MET A 1 -61.23 22.38 -4.01
CA MET A 1 -61.04 23.69 -3.36
C MET A 1 -59.66 23.70 -2.69
N VAL A 2 -58.64 24.11 -3.42
CA VAL A 2 -57.35 24.53 -2.87
C VAL A 2 -56.96 25.76 -3.71
N GLN A 3 -56.95 26.92 -3.07
CA GLN A 3 -56.57 28.20 -3.68
C GLN A 3 -55.07 28.21 -3.92
N THR A 4 -54.65 28.35 -5.18
CA THR A 4 -53.28 28.70 -5.55
C THR A 4 -53.12 30.21 -5.38
N GLY A 5 -52.45 30.64 -4.30
CA GLY A 5 -52.03 32.02 -4.11
C GLY A 5 -50.82 32.32 -4.99
N GLU A 6 -50.99 33.16 -6.00
CA GLU A 6 -49.89 33.79 -6.73
C GLU A 6 -49.17 34.75 -5.77
N VAL A 7 -47.94 34.39 -5.37
CA VAL A 7 -47.03 35.31 -4.69
C VAL A 7 -46.33 36.12 -5.78
N SER A 8 -46.80 37.34 -6.04
CA SER A 8 -46.07 38.30 -6.86
C SER A 8 -44.78 38.67 -6.14
N VAL A 9 -43.65 38.09 -6.56
CA VAL A 9 -42.33 38.48 -6.08
C VAL A 9 -42.02 39.86 -6.64
N ASP A 10 -42.14 40.86 -5.80
CA ASP A 10 -42.02 42.27 -6.14
C ASP A 10 -40.59 42.57 -6.63
N SER A 11 -40.42 42.77 -7.93
CA SER A 11 -39.13 43.08 -8.58
C SER A 11 -38.42 44.29 -7.94
N GLN A 12 -39.19 45.18 -7.32
CA GLN A 12 -38.71 46.33 -6.55
C GLN A 12 -37.86 45.91 -5.33
N VAL A 13 -38.18 44.79 -4.66
CA VAL A 13 -37.48 44.34 -3.45
C VAL A 13 -36.10 43.80 -3.79
N TRP A 14 -35.99 43.04 -4.88
CA TRP A 14 -34.70 42.56 -5.39
C TRP A 14 -33.84 43.70 -5.95
N TYR A 15 -34.47 44.68 -6.62
CA TYR A 15 -33.78 45.88 -7.08
C TYR A 15 -33.22 46.71 -5.91
N ASN A 16 -34.01 46.90 -4.85
CA ASN A 16 -33.56 47.61 -3.65
C ASN A 16 -32.51 46.84 -2.84
N TYR A 17 -32.55 45.51 -2.84
CA TYR A 17 -31.48 44.68 -2.27
C TYR A 17 -30.19 44.79 -3.08
N TRP A 18 -30.28 44.81 -4.41
CA TRP A 18 -29.14 44.96 -5.29
C TRP A 18 -28.53 46.37 -5.24
N GLU A 19 -29.34 47.42 -5.17
CA GLU A 19 -28.91 48.81 -4.93
C GLU A 19 -28.22 48.97 -3.57
N ASN A 20 -28.79 48.41 -2.50
CA ASN A 20 -28.17 48.45 -1.17
C ASN A 20 -26.88 47.62 -1.10
N PHE A 21 -26.81 46.49 -1.82
CA PHE A 21 -25.59 45.70 -1.94
C PHE A 21 -24.53 46.43 -2.75
N ARG A 22 -24.92 47.09 -3.86
CA ARG A 22 -24.07 47.90 -4.74
C ARG A 22 -23.45 49.11 -4.05
N ASN A 23 -24.23 49.80 -3.19
CA ASN A 23 -23.79 50.99 -2.48
C ASN A 23 -22.98 50.68 -1.21
N SER A 24 -22.83 49.41 -0.84
CA SER A 24 -22.00 49.00 0.30
C SER A 24 -20.60 48.60 -0.17
N HIS A 25 -19.55 48.97 0.59
CA HIS A 25 -18.16 48.50 0.40
C HIS A 25 -17.99 46.95 0.40
N ARG A 26 -19.10 46.19 0.47
CA ARG A 26 -19.14 44.73 0.36
C ARG A 26 -19.02 44.23 -1.08
N MET A 27 -19.33 45.05 -2.09
CA MET A 27 -19.11 44.68 -3.50
C MET A 27 -17.63 44.51 -3.81
N GLU A 28 -16.78 45.44 -3.35
CA GLU A 28 -15.33 45.33 -3.51
C GLU A 28 -14.78 44.09 -2.80
N ALA A 29 -15.24 43.81 -1.58
CA ALA A 29 -14.84 42.61 -0.84
C ALA A 29 -15.30 41.30 -1.53
N PHE A 30 -16.50 41.26 -2.10
CA PHE A 30 -17.02 40.11 -2.82
C PHE A 30 -16.32 39.90 -4.17
N PHE A 31 -16.05 40.99 -4.91
CA PHE A 31 -15.28 40.94 -6.15
C PHE A 31 -13.83 40.53 -5.88
N LEU A 32 -13.21 41.06 -4.82
CA LEU A 32 -11.89 40.65 -4.36
C LEU A 32 -11.87 39.18 -3.95
N PHE A 33 -12.91 38.69 -3.25
CA PHE A 33 -13.04 37.27 -2.89
C PHE A 33 -13.13 36.36 -4.12
N ILE A 34 -13.95 36.73 -5.11
CA ILE A 34 -14.06 35.98 -6.38
C ILE A 34 -12.74 36.02 -7.15
N VAL A 35 -12.11 37.19 -7.27
CA VAL A 35 -10.84 37.35 -7.98
C VAL A 35 -9.74 36.57 -7.26
N VAL A 36 -9.64 36.63 -5.94
CA VAL A 36 -8.68 35.84 -5.15
C VAL A 36 -8.97 34.35 -5.26
N PHE A 37 -10.24 33.92 -5.23
CA PHE A 37 -10.61 32.52 -5.40
C PHE A 37 -10.26 32.00 -6.80
N PHE A 38 -10.57 32.76 -7.85
CA PHE A 38 -10.22 32.41 -9.24
C PHE A 38 -8.71 32.47 -9.49
N LEU A 39 -8.00 33.47 -8.97
CA LEU A 39 -6.55 33.54 -9.07
C LEU A 39 -5.89 32.42 -8.28
N CYS A 40 -6.39 32.09 -7.09
CA CYS A 40 -5.88 30.97 -6.30
C CYS A 40 -6.18 29.63 -6.98
N SER A 41 -7.39 29.43 -7.52
CA SER A 41 -7.76 28.22 -8.25
C SER A 41 -6.98 28.07 -9.55
N THR A 42 -6.77 29.15 -10.30
CA THR A 42 -5.98 29.11 -11.55
C THR A 42 -4.49 28.99 -11.26
N PHE A 43 -3.98 29.57 -10.17
CA PHE A 43 -2.61 29.38 -9.72
C PHE A 43 -2.36 27.96 -9.19
N LEU A 44 -3.30 27.38 -8.45
CA LEU A 44 -3.24 25.98 -8.03
C LEU A 44 -3.32 25.04 -9.23
N LEU A 45 -4.17 25.33 -10.22
CA LEU A 45 -4.23 24.58 -11.47
C LEU A 45 -2.93 24.73 -12.29
N PHE A 46 -2.37 25.93 -12.35
CA PHE A 46 -1.10 26.22 -13.03
C PHE A 46 0.07 25.50 -12.35
N LEU A 47 0.12 25.49 -11.02
CA LEU A 47 1.08 24.70 -10.25
C LEU A 47 0.86 23.20 -10.47
N TYR A 48 -0.38 22.73 -10.43
CA TYR A 48 -0.73 21.32 -10.62
C TYR A 48 -0.33 20.81 -12.01
N ILE A 49 -0.48 21.63 -13.06
CA ILE A 49 -0.17 21.25 -14.44
C ILE A 49 1.32 21.47 -14.76
N ASN A 50 1.91 22.60 -14.34
CA ASN A 50 3.27 22.96 -14.76
C ASN A 50 4.37 22.45 -13.82
N VAL A 51 4.08 22.19 -12.54
CA VAL A 51 5.10 21.66 -11.63
C VAL A 51 5.56 20.28 -12.06
N PRO A 52 4.70 19.29 -12.38
CA PRO A 52 5.15 17.97 -12.85
C PRO A 52 5.92 18.02 -14.18
N THR A 53 5.52 18.88 -15.11
CA THR A 53 6.19 19.00 -16.42
C THR A 53 7.53 19.74 -16.33
N ALA A 54 7.62 20.78 -15.49
CA ALA A 54 8.89 21.41 -15.15
C ALA A 54 9.80 20.48 -14.32
N LEU A 55 9.21 19.67 -13.44
CA LEU A 55 9.92 18.61 -12.72
C LEU A 55 10.58 17.66 -13.70
N PHE A 56 9.77 17.15 -14.63
CA PHE A 56 10.16 16.17 -15.62
C PHE A 56 11.32 16.71 -16.46
N SER A 57 11.21 17.95 -16.96
CA SER A 57 12.28 18.57 -17.77
C SER A 57 13.59 18.77 -17.00
N VAL A 58 13.54 19.17 -15.73
CA VAL A 58 14.74 19.31 -14.87
C VAL A 58 15.36 17.94 -14.58
N THR A 59 14.57 16.95 -14.20
CA THR A 59 15.04 15.58 -13.95
C THR A 59 15.60 14.90 -15.20
N GLN A 60 15.00 15.19 -16.36
CA GLN A 60 15.45 14.69 -17.66
C GLN A 60 16.76 15.36 -18.08
N ALA A 61 16.91 16.66 -17.86
CA ALA A 61 18.17 17.38 -18.09
C ALA A 61 19.30 16.79 -17.24
N LEU A 62 19.05 16.52 -15.96
CA LEU A 62 20.03 15.86 -15.07
C LEU A 62 20.38 14.43 -15.49
N THR A 63 19.40 13.70 -16.04
CA THR A 63 19.64 12.37 -16.60
C THR A 63 20.43 12.43 -17.90
N ASN A 64 20.29 13.51 -18.69
CA ASN A 64 21.13 13.71 -19.87
C ASN A 64 22.58 14.03 -19.50
N GLU A 65 22.80 14.76 -18.40
CA GLU A 65 24.15 15.03 -17.86
C GLU A 65 24.75 13.82 -17.14
N SER A 66 23.91 13.03 -16.45
CA SER A 66 24.31 11.83 -15.70
C SER A 66 23.39 10.63 -16.00
N PRO A 67 23.61 9.91 -17.12
CA PRO A 67 22.69 8.86 -17.60
C PRO A 67 22.48 7.66 -16.69
N TYR A 68 23.37 7.46 -15.72
CA TYR A 68 23.43 6.30 -14.82
C TYR A 68 23.13 6.66 -13.35
N HIS A 69 22.65 7.88 -13.07
CA HIS A 69 22.28 8.23 -11.71
C HIS A 69 20.95 7.58 -11.30
N VAL A 70 21.05 6.56 -10.45
CA VAL A 70 19.93 5.67 -10.06
C VAL A 70 18.77 6.44 -9.43
N ASP A 71 19.03 7.36 -8.49
CA ASP A 71 17.95 8.03 -7.76
C ASP A 71 17.14 8.98 -8.65
N SER A 72 17.78 9.64 -9.62
CA SER A 72 17.08 10.43 -10.65
C SER A 72 16.25 9.55 -11.57
N LEU A 73 16.76 8.38 -11.97
CA LEU A 73 16.00 7.43 -12.80
C LEU A 73 14.77 6.90 -12.06
N LEU A 74 14.88 6.62 -10.75
CA LEU A 74 13.75 6.21 -9.92
C LEU A 74 12.71 7.34 -9.76
N GLN A 75 13.15 8.58 -9.61
CA GLN A 75 12.24 9.74 -9.56
C GLN A 75 11.56 10.01 -10.90
N LEU A 76 12.26 9.86 -12.02
CA LEU A 76 11.67 9.95 -13.36
C LEU A 76 10.63 8.84 -13.59
N SER A 77 10.94 7.62 -13.17
CA SER A 77 10.00 6.50 -13.22
C SER A 77 8.70 6.83 -12.48
N GLU A 78 8.82 7.46 -11.32
CA GLU A 78 7.69 7.91 -10.51
C GLU A 78 6.84 8.98 -11.20
N ILE A 79 7.49 10.01 -11.75
CA ILE A 79 6.81 11.08 -12.49
C ILE A 79 6.07 10.52 -13.70
N CYS A 80 6.70 9.63 -14.47
CA CYS A 80 6.06 8.95 -15.60
C CYS A 80 4.86 8.12 -15.17
N ARG A 81 4.96 7.40 -14.04
CA ARG A 81 3.85 6.62 -13.48
C ARG A 81 2.66 7.50 -13.13
N LEU A 82 2.91 8.68 -12.55
CA LEU A 82 1.88 9.69 -12.23
C LEU A 82 1.26 10.33 -13.49
N GLN A 83 2.02 10.39 -14.59
CA GLN A 83 1.53 10.83 -15.91
C GLN A 83 0.81 9.73 -16.70
N GLU A 84 0.58 8.57 -16.09
CA GLU A 84 -0.01 7.37 -16.71
C GLU A 84 0.83 6.76 -17.84
N ASP A 85 2.08 7.20 -18.04
CA ASP A 85 3.03 6.61 -18.99
C ASP A 85 3.80 5.44 -18.34
N GLN A 86 3.14 4.28 -18.32
CA GLN A 86 3.67 3.07 -17.70
C GLN A 86 4.87 2.46 -18.47
N GLU A 87 4.97 2.69 -19.78
CA GLU A 87 6.04 2.14 -20.60
C GLU A 87 7.36 2.87 -20.37
N MET A 88 7.31 4.21 -20.36
CA MET A 88 8.48 5.02 -20.03
C MET A 88 8.89 4.85 -18.56
N ALA A 89 7.91 4.81 -17.64
CA ALA A 89 8.17 4.55 -16.23
C ALA A 89 8.98 3.25 -16.03
N ARG A 90 8.59 2.18 -16.73
CA ARG A 90 9.29 0.90 -16.71
C ARG A 90 10.68 1.00 -17.35
N THR A 91 10.80 1.68 -18.48
CA THR A 91 12.10 1.85 -19.16
C THR A 91 13.12 2.52 -18.24
N PHE A 92 12.72 3.56 -17.50
CA PHE A 92 13.60 4.21 -16.53
C PHE A 92 13.97 3.29 -15.35
N LEU A 93 13.02 2.47 -14.89
CA LEU A 93 13.24 1.51 -13.81
C LEU A 93 14.19 0.37 -14.23
N GLU A 94 14.02 -0.18 -15.43
CA GLU A 94 14.91 -1.18 -16.02
C GLU A 94 16.31 -0.60 -16.25
N ARG A 95 16.43 0.65 -16.69
CA ARG A 95 17.71 1.35 -16.79
C ARG A 95 18.38 1.53 -15.43
N ALA A 96 17.63 1.85 -14.39
CA ALA A 96 18.16 1.98 -13.03
C ALA A 96 18.71 0.64 -12.52
N LEU A 97 17.96 -0.45 -12.70
CA LEU A 97 18.39 -1.81 -12.37
C LEU A 97 19.62 -2.23 -13.17
N PHE A 98 19.62 -2.01 -14.49
CA PHE A 98 20.76 -2.30 -15.35
C PHE A 98 22.04 -1.55 -14.93
N SER A 99 21.91 -0.30 -14.50
CA SER A 99 23.04 0.51 -14.01
C SER A 99 23.65 -0.10 -12.74
N LEU A 100 22.80 -0.60 -11.84
CA LEU A 100 23.22 -1.28 -10.61
C LEU A 100 23.84 -2.65 -10.92
N GLU A 101 23.21 -3.43 -11.79
CA GLU A 101 23.71 -4.73 -12.25
C GLU A 101 25.09 -4.64 -12.91
N SER A 102 25.29 -3.61 -13.75
CA SER A 102 26.57 -3.35 -14.41
C SER A 102 27.68 -2.97 -13.42
N SER A 103 27.31 -2.51 -12.23
CA SER A 103 28.25 -2.07 -11.19
C SER A 103 28.56 -3.16 -10.16
N PHE A 104 27.95 -4.35 -10.27
CA PHE A 104 28.18 -5.43 -9.33
C PHE A 104 29.56 -6.07 -9.52
N HIS A 105 30.13 -6.50 -8.39
CA HIS A 105 31.35 -7.30 -8.41
C HIS A 105 31.06 -8.63 -9.14
N PRO A 106 31.96 -9.17 -9.98
CA PRO A 106 31.72 -10.41 -10.72
C PRO A 106 31.38 -11.65 -9.85
N LEU A 107 31.78 -11.63 -8.58
CA LEU A 107 31.45 -12.67 -7.59
C LEU A 107 30.09 -12.48 -6.91
N PHE A 108 29.44 -11.32 -7.11
CA PHE A 108 28.13 -11.02 -6.56
C PHE A 108 27.06 -11.68 -7.45
N ASN A 109 26.60 -12.85 -7.04
CA ASN A 109 25.56 -13.59 -7.75
C ASN A 109 24.25 -13.54 -6.97
N LEU A 110 23.28 -12.79 -7.50
CA LEU A 110 21.93 -12.65 -6.96
C LEU A 110 21.15 -13.98 -6.91
N ILE A 111 21.47 -14.93 -7.80
CA ILE A 111 20.77 -16.23 -7.88
C ILE A 111 21.25 -17.18 -6.78
N SER A 112 22.48 -17.00 -6.28
CA SER A 112 23.08 -17.92 -5.30
C SER A 112 22.46 -17.83 -3.90
N GLY A 113 21.67 -16.79 -3.60
CA GLY A 113 21.02 -16.62 -2.29
C GLY A 113 21.97 -16.35 -1.10
N THR A 114 23.27 -16.24 -1.36
CA THR A 114 24.33 -15.96 -0.36
C THR A 114 24.69 -14.47 -0.28
N CYS A 115 24.14 -13.67 -1.19
CA CYS A 115 24.45 -12.25 -1.30
C CYS A 115 23.59 -11.42 -0.36
N LEU A 116 24.10 -11.15 0.84
CA LEU A 116 23.43 -10.30 1.82
C LEU A 116 23.80 -8.82 1.60
N LEU A 117 22.81 -7.94 1.57
CA LEU A 117 22.98 -6.49 1.50
C LEU A 117 22.36 -5.82 2.73
N ASN A 118 23.15 -5.01 3.42
CA ASN A 118 22.69 -4.30 4.62
C ASN A 118 21.92 -3.03 4.22
N TYR A 119 20.63 -2.96 4.53
CA TYR A 119 19.76 -1.81 4.24
C TYR A 119 20.09 -0.55 5.06
N ARG A 120 20.83 -0.70 6.17
CA ARG A 120 21.30 0.44 6.97
C ARG A 120 22.27 1.33 6.19
N ARG A 121 22.95 0.78 5.19
CA ARG A 121 23.82 1.53 4.27
C ARG A 121 22.98 2.25 3.21
N PRO A 122 23.06 3.58 3.10
CA PRO A 122 22.23 4.34 2.17
C PRO A 122 22.45 3.96 0.71
N GLU A 123 23.66 3.55 0.34
CA GLU A 123 24.03 3.17 -1.03
C GLU A 123 23.25 1.93 -1.50
N ASN A 124 22.90 1.04 -0.58
CA ASN A 124 22.13 -0.15 -0.90
C ASN A 124 20.63 0.14 -1.05
N ARG A 125 20.11 1.22 -0.44
CA ARG A 125 18.66 1.47 -0.36
C ARG A 125 18.02 1.68 -1.72
N SER A 126 18.73 2.38 -2.61
CA SER A 126 18.26 2.62 -3.98
C SER A 126 18.02 1.30 -4.74
N PHE A 127 18.86 0.28 -4.52
CA PHE A 127 18.66 -1.06 -5.11
C PHE A 127 17.42 -1.77 -4.54
N PHE A 128 17.24 -1.76 -3.22
CA PHE A 128 16.04 -2.33 -2.58
C PHE A 128 14.76 -1.64 -3.09
N LEU A 129 14.77 -0.31 -3.21
CA LEU A 129 13.64 0.47 -3.69
C LEU A 129 13.36 0.24 -5.19
N ALA A 130 14.40 0.11 -6.02
CA ALA A 130 14.27 -0.22 -7.43
C ALA A 130 13.59 -1.59 -7.62
N LEU A 131 14.04 -2.61 -6.89
CA LEU A 131 13.42 -3.94 -6.93
C LEU A 131 11.98 -3.92 -6.41
N PHE A 132 11.70 -3.18 -5.34
CA PHE A 132 10.36 -3.04 -4.79
C PHE A 132 9.40 -2.35 -5.76
N LYS A 133 9.81 -1.24 -6.38
CA LYS A 133 9.03 -0.55 -7.41
C LYS A 133 8.78 -1.45 -8.62
N GLN A 134 9.76 -2.27 -9.00
CA GLN A 134 9.61 -3.21 -10.11
C GLN A 134 8.56 -4.28 -9.78
N MET A 135 8.59 -4.80 -8.57
CA MET A 135 7.59 -5.73 -8.05
C MET A 135 6.18 -5.11 -8.09
N LEU A 136 6.00 -3.86 -7.64
CA LEU A 136 4.70 -3.19 -7.70
C LEU A 136 4.22 -2.92 -9.15
N SER A 137 5.13 -2.62 -10.07
CA SER A 137 4.79 -2.49 -11.50
C SER A 137 4.28 -3.79 -12.12
N LEU A 138 4.70 -4.95 -11.58
CA LEU A 138 4.20 -6.27 -11.98
C LEU A 138 2.82 -6.59 -11.37
N GLU A 139 2.47 -5.98 -10.23
CA GLU A 139 1.17 -6.12 -9.60
C GLU A 139 0.06 -5.42 -10.40
N SER A 140 0.29 -4.19 -10.88
CA SER A 140 -0.72 -3.41 -11.62
C SER A 140 -1.07 -4.00 -12.99
N ARG A 141 -0.20 -4.85 -13.54
CA ARG A 141 -0.48 -5.62 -14.75
C ARG A 141 -1.35 -6.82 -14.38
N GLY A 142 -2.66 -6.68 -14.57
CA GLY A 142 -3.53 -7.82 -14.82
C GLY A 142 -3.06 -8.52 -16.09
N CYS A 143 -2.10 -9.46 -15.99
CA CYS A 143 -1.42 -10.03 -17.15
C CYS A 143 -2.43 -10.65 -18.13
N SER A 144 -2.71 -9.95 -19.23
CA SER A 144 -3.26 -10.48 -20.45
C SER A 144 -2.24 -11.40 -21.10
N ARG A 145 -2.21 -12.66 -20.64
CA ARG A 145 -1.80 -13.95 -21.27
C ARG A 145 -0.69 -14.07 -22.34
N THR A 146 -0.03 -13.03 -22.82
CA THR A 146 0.80 -13.16 -24.02
C THR A 146 2.12 -12.42 -23.87
N GLN A 147 3.20 -13.17 -24.12
CA GLN A 147 4.58 -12.73 -24.38
C GLN A 147 5.38 -12.17 -23.19
N CYS A 148 5.82 -13.09 -22.32
CA CYS A 148 7.23 -13.29 -21.94
C CYS A 148 7.32 -14.64 -21.21
N ILE A 149 8.49 -15.27 -21.21
CA ILE A 149 8.75 -16.55 -20.54
C ILE A 149 8.27 -16.49 -19.08
N SER A 150 7.26 -17.31 -18.76
CA SER A 150 6.56 -17.51 -17.49
C SER A 150 6.39 -16.27 -16.56
N PRO A 151 5.37 -15.41 -16.77
CA PRO A 151 5.04 -14.31 -15.84
C PRO A 151 4.67 -14.77 -14.42
N ARG A 152 4.45 -16.08 -14.23
CA ARG A 152 4.24 -16.73 -12.93
C ARG A 152 5.48 -16.67 -12.04
N ASN A 153 6.62 -17.10 -12.58
CA ASN A 153 7.88 -17.17 -11.83
C ASN A 153 8.41 -15.76 -11.52
N ALA A 154 8.18 -14.79 -12.42
CA ALA A 154 8.67 -13.41 -12.25
C ALA A 154 8.00 -12.69 -11.06
N LYS A 155 6.69 -12.90 -10.82
CA LYS A 155 5.97 -12.28 -9.70
C LYS A 155 6.50 -12.73 -8.35
N ASN A 156 6.99 -13.97 -8.24
CA ASN A 156 7.55 -14.52 -7.01
C ASN A 156 9.08 -14.35 -6.93
N ALA A 157 9.77 -14.23 -8.07
CA ALA A 157 11.22 -14.07 -8.11
C ALA A 157 11.69 -12.74 -7.51
N PHE A 158 11.07 -11.61 -7.85
CA PHE A 158 11.49 -10.31 -7.31
C PHE A 158 11.28 -10.19 -5.79
N PRO A 159 10.11 -10.52 -5.21
CA PRO A 159 9.93 -10.55 -3.76
C PRO A 159 10.92 -11.49 -3.07
N THR A 160 11.09 -12.70 -3.61
CA THR A 160 12.03 -13.69 -3.04
C THR A 160 13.46 -13.18 -3.09
N LEU A 161 13.84 -12.47 -4.17
CA LEU A 161 15.14 -11.82 -4.29
C LEU A 161 15.31 -10.70 -3.26
N VAL A 162 14.34 -9.79 -3.13
CA VAL A 162 14.45 -8.70 -2.15
C VAL A 162 14.55 -9.26 -0.73
N TYR A 163 13.81 -10.32 -0.43
CA TYR A 163 13.89 -11.01 0.84
C TYR A 163 15.23 -11.72 1.05
N SER A 164 15.80 -12.37 0.02
CA SER A 164 17.10 -13.06 0.15
C SER A 164 18.27 -12.12 0.41
N LEU A 165 18.16 -10.85 0.00
CA LEU A 165 19.16 -9.82 0.29
C LEU A 165 19.22 -9.46 1.79
N ALA A 166 18.09 -9.48 2.50
CA ALA A 166 18.01 -9.11 3.91
C ALA A 166 16.91 -9.89 4.66
N PRO A 167 17.07 -11.22 4.82
CA PRO A 167 16.01 -12.09 5.34
C PRO A 167 15.68 -11.80 6.80
N GLU A 168 16.67 -11.47 7.63
CA GLU A 168 16.45 -11.20 9.05
C GLU A 168 15.62 -9.94 9.32
N GLN A 169 15.94 -8.85 8.62
CA GLN A 169 15.44 -7.51 8.93
C GLN A 169 14.16 -7.15 8.17
N ASP A 170 13.90 -7.78 7.02
CA ASP A 170 12.83 -7.43 6.08
C ASP A 170 12.52 -5.92 6.04
N PRO A 171 13.47 -5.10 5.56
CA PRO A 171 13.40 -3.65 5.69
C PRO A 171 12.22 -3.04 4.92
N LEU A 172 11.77 -3.68 3.84
CA LEU A 172 10.66 -3.18 3.03
C LEU A 172 9.33 -3.90 3.31
N GLY A 173 9.28 -4.83 4.25
CA GLY A 173 8.06 -5.56 4.58
C GLY A 173 7.57 -6.44 3.43
N ILE A 174 8.48 -7.13 2.72
CA ILE A 174 8.14 -7.96 1.55
C ILE A 174 7.19 -9.10 1.91
N LEU A 175 7.28 -9.60 3.15
CA LEU A 175 6.35 -10.63 3.63
C LEU A 175 4.88 -10.17 3.56
N LEU A 176 4.61 -8.86 3.63
CA LEU A 176 3.24 -8.30 3.61
C LEU A 176 2.59 -8.30 2.22
N VAL A 177 3.36 -8.57 1.15
CA VAL A 177 2.89 -8.56 -0.24
C VAL A 177 3.08 -9.90 -0.95
N LEU A 178 3.99 -10.73 -0.44
CA LEU A 178 4.35 -12.02 -1.03
C LEU A 178 3.14 -12.96 -1.20
N ASP A 179 2.23 -12.98 -0.23
CA ASP A 179 1.02 -13.79 -0.26
C ASP A 179 0.10 -13.41 -1.42
N TYR A 180 -0.16 -12.12 -1.60
CA TYR A 180 -0.98 -11.62 -2.69
C TYR A 180 -0.34 -11.89 -4.06
N LEU A 181 0.97 -11.69 -4.19
CA LEU A 181 1.68 -11.96 -5.44
C LEU A 181 1.60 -13.44 -5.82
N ALA A 182 1.81 -14.34 -4.86
CA ALA A 182 1.69 -15.78 -5.08
C ALA A 182 0.25 -16.19 -5.47
N LEU A 183 -0.77 -15.65 -4.80
CA LEU A 183 -2.17 -15.86 -5.16
C LEU A 183 -2.51 -15.33 -6.56
N SER A 184 -2.04 -14.12 -6.89
CA SER A 184 -2.26 -13.49 -8.20
C SER A 184 -1.57 -14.26 -9.34
N ALA A 185 -0.44 -14.91 -9.04
CA ALA A 185 0.28 -15.80 -9.94
C ALA A 185 -0.38 -17.20 -10.06
N LYS A 186 -1.35 -17.52 -9.19
CA LYS A 186 -1.97 -18.85 -9.06
C LYS A 186 -0.98 -19.95 -8.65
N GLU A 187 0.08 -19.59 -7.95
CA GLU A 187 1.05 -20.53 -7.36
C GLU A 187 0.65 -20.86 -5.92
N TYR A 188 -0.45 -21.59 -5.78
CA TYR A 188 -1.03 -21.91 -4.47
C TYR A 188 -0.16 -22.87 -3.65
N THR A 189 0.46 -23.85 -4.31
CA THR A 189 1.36 -24.82 -3.66
C THR A 189 2.57 -24.15 -3.04
N PHE A 190 3.20 -23.22 -3.78
CA PHE A 190 4.32 -22.42 -3.29
C PHE A 190 3.96 -21.67 -2.00
N LEU A 191 2.80 -21.00 -1.96
CA LEU A 191 2.37 -20.26 -0.78
C LEU A 191 2.15 -21.17 0.45
N ILE A 192 1.58 -22.36 0.24
CA ILE A 192 1.32 -23.34 1.31
C ILE A 192 2.64 -23.91 1.86
N GLU A 193 3.57 -24.26 0.97
CA GLU A 193 4.90 -24.75 1.35
C GLU A 193 5.70 -23.67 2.08
N LEU A 194 5.65 -22.44 1.58
CA LEU A 194 6.29 -21.28 2.21
C LEU A 194 5.74 -21.03 3.61
N HIS A 195 4.42 -21.02 3.77
CA HIS A 195 3.78 -20.85 5.07
C HIS A 195 4.24 -21.94 6.04
N SER A 196 4.22 -23.20 5.61
CA SER A 196 4.63 -24.34 6.45
C SER A 196 6.10 -24.27 6.87
N TYR A 197 6.99 -23.79 5.98
CA TYR A 197 8.42 -23.70 6.25
C TYR A 197 8.80 -22.51 7.15
N TRP A 198 8.09 -21.38 7.04
CA TRP A 198 8.40 -20.15 7.78
C TRP A 198 7.55 -19.91 9.02
N GLU A 199 6.51 -20.72 9.26
CA GLU A 199 5.65 -20.56 10.44
C GLU A 199 6.43 -20.60 11.76
N ASP A 200 7.32 -21.58 11.94
CA ASP A 200 8.09 -21.74 13.18
C ASP A 200 9.04 -20.58 13.47
N SER A 201 9.58 -19.95 12.42
CA SER A 201 10.60 -18.90 12.55
C SER A 201 10.02 -17.49 12.57
N ARG A 202 8.89 -17.26 11.87
CA ARG A 202 8.32 -15.93 11.64
C ARG A 202 6.88 -15.75 12.12
N ASN A 203 6.21 -16.82 12.56
CA ASN A 203 4.82 -16.81 13.01
C ASN A 203 3.89 -16.14 11.98
N LEU A 204 3.91 -16.63 10.75
CA LEU A 204 3.18 -16.03 9.63
C LEU A 204 1.66 -16.06 9.85
N SER A 205 1.15 -17.04 10.61
CA SER A 205 -0.26 -17.09 11.04
C SER A 205 -0.72 -15.85 11.82
N GLN A 206 0.21 -15.13 12.45
CA GLN A 206 -0.07 -13.88 13.17
C GLN A 206 -0.12 -12.67 12.24
N LEU A 207 0.12 -12.81 10.94
CA LEU A 207 -0.06 -11.69 10.01
C LEU A 207 -1.42 -11.85 9.31
N PRO A 208 -2.27 -10.80 9.27
CA PRO A 208 -3.58 -10.87 8.62
C PRO A 208 -3.49 -11.33 7.17
N ASN A 209 -2.43 -10.93 6.45
CA ASN A 209 -2.28 -11.29 5.04
C ASN A 209 -2.15 -12.81 4.84
N PHE A 210 -1.22 -13.48 5.53
CA PHE A 210 -1.07 -14.94 5.43
C PHE A 210 -2.25 -15.70 6.03
N ALA A 211 -2.79 -15.22 7.17
CA ALA A 211 -3.92 -15.86 7.84
C ALA A 211 -5.15 -16.00 6.93
N PHE A 212 -5.41 -15.02 6.05
CA PHE A 212 -6.53 -15.07 5.10
C PHE A 212 -6.13 -15.62 3.71
N SER A 213 -4.90 -15.36 3.25
CA SER A 213 -4.43 -15.81 1.93
C SER A 213 -4.14 -17.30 1.84
N VAL A 214 -3.63 -17.94 2.90
CA VAL A 214 -3.34 -19.39 2.91
C VAL A 214 -4.62 -20.24 2.82
N PRO A 215 -5.68 -19.98 3.62
CA PRO A 215 -6.98 -20.64 3.41
C PRO A 215 -7.50 -20.49 2.00
N LEU A 216 -7.37 -19.28 1.43
CA LEU A 216 -7.81 -19.01 0.06
C LEU A 216 -7.02 -19.82 -0.96
N ALA A 217 -5.71 -20.00 -0.77
CA ALA A 217 -4.88 -20.87 -1.62
C ALA A 217 -5.35 -22.33 -1.59
N HIS A 218 -5.62 -22.89 -0.40
CA HIS A 218 -6.16 -24.24 -0.26
C HIS A 218 -7.55 -24.38 -0.92
N TRP A 219 -8.41 -23.39 -0.74
CA TRP A 219 -9.73 -23.37 -1.38
C TRP A 219 -9.63 -23.36 -2.90
N GLN A 220 -8.78 -22.50 -3.46
CA GLN A 220 -8.55 -22.42 -4.91
C GLN A 220 -7.92 -23.70 -5.46
N LEU A 221 -7.00 -24.32 -4.72
CA LEU A 221 -6.40 -25.60 -5.08
C LEU A 221 -7.47 -26.71 -5.13
N SER A 222 -8.40 -26.76 -4.18
CA SER A 222 -9.50 -27.74 -4.17
C SER A 222 -10.44 -27.62 -5.37
N LYS A 223 -10.47 -26.46 -6.05
CA LYS A 223 -11.29 -26.20 -7.26
C LYS A 223 -10.53 -26.46 -8.57
N GLN A 224 -9.22 -26.68 -8.54
CA GLN A 224 -8.46 -26.92 -9.77
C GLN A 224 -8.82 -28.28 -10.40
N LYS A 225 -8.96 -28.28 -11.73
CA LYS A 225 -9.25 -29.51 -12.50
C LYS A 225 -8.01 -30.42 -12.52
N GLY A 226 -8.19 -31.69 -12.17
CA GLY A 226 -7.13 -32.72 -12.26
C GLY A 226 -6.58 -33.23 -10.93
N ILE A 227 -7.09 -32.76 -9.80
CA ILE A 227 -6.74 -33.26 -8.47
C ILE A 227 -7.69 -34.40 -8.09
N ALA A 228 -7.18 -35.45 -7.44
CA ALA A 228 -8.00 -36.54 -6.92
C ALA A 228 -9.00 -36.02 -5.88
N GLU A 229 -10.22 -36.57 -5.87
CA GLU A 229 -11.32 -36.10 -5.03
C GLU A 229 -10.97 -36.11 -3.53
N ASP A 230 -10.20 -37.12 -3.08
CA ASP A 230 -9.70 -37.23 -1.72
C ASP A 230 -8.78 -36.06 -1.33
N HIS A 231 -7.87 -35.66 -2.22
CA HIS A 231 -6.99 -34.51 -1.98
C HIS A 231 -7.76 -33.18 -2.03
N ALA A 232 -8.76 -33.07 -2.91
CA ALA A 232 -9.61 -31.89 -3.00
C ALA A 232 -10.45 -31.70 -1.72
N THR A 233 -11.00 -32.78 -1.16
CA THR A 233 -11.74 -32.73 0.11
C THR A 233 -10.84 -32.39 1.29
N ALA A 234 -9.64 -32.96 1.35
CA ALA A 234 -8.64 -32.61 2.38
C ALA A 234 -8.27 -31.12 2.36
N HIS A 235 -7.97 -30.57 1.17
CA HIS A 235 -7.68 -29.13 1.05
C HIS A 235 -8.88 -28.25 1.40
N ARG A 236 -10.10 -28.68 1.08
CA ARG A 236 -11.32 -27.95 1.47
C ARG A 236 -11.50 -27.90 2.99
N GLN A 237 -11.28 -29.03 3.67
CA GLN A 237 -11.35 -29.09 5.14
C GLN A 237 -10.27 -28.22 5.79
N GLN A 238 -9.03 -28.29 5.29
CA GLN A 238 -7.94 -27.42 5.76
C GLN A 238 -8.25 -25.94 5.53
N ALA A 239 -8.75 -25.56 4.35
CA ALA A 239 -9.15 -24.19 4.06
C ALA A 239 -10.18 -23.68 5.08
N THR A 240 -11.25 -24.44 5.31
CA THR A 240 -12.31 -24.09 6.27
C THR A 240 -11.75 -23.95 7.68
N MET A 241 -10.92 -24.89 8.14
CA MET A 241 -10.32 -24.84 9.48
C MET A 241 -9.44 -23.60 9.66
N LEU A 242 -8.56 -23.32 8.70
CA LEU A 242 -7.65 -22.18 8.75
C LEU A 242 -8.42 -20.85 8.66
N LEU A 243 -9.47 -20.77 7.83
CA LEU A 243 -10.30 -19.58 7.75
C LEU A 243 -11.02 -19.30 9.06
N GLN A 244 -11.58 -20.32 9.72
CA GLN A 244 -12.20 -20.14 11.04
C GLN A 244 -11.19 -19.65 12.07
N HIS A 245 -9.96 -20.17 12.04
CA HIS A 245 -8.88 -19.69 12.90
C HIS A 245 -8.53 -18.23 12.61
N ALA A 246 -8.46 -17.83 11.34
CA ALA A 246 -8.19 -16.45 10.92
C ALA A 246 -9.31 -15.49 11.35
N LEU A 247 -10.58 -15.89 11.23
CA LEU A 247 -11.74 -15.12 11.69
C LEU A 247 -11.78 -14.99 13.21
N LEU A 248 -11.36 -16.01 13.95
CA LEU A 248 -11.18 -15.92 15.40
C LEU A 248 -10.05 -14.94 15.74
N ALA A 249 -8.90 -15.04 15.06
CA ALA A 249 -7.74 -14.17 15.25
C ALA A 249 -8.03 -12.70 14.92
N PHE A 250 -8.79 -12.44 13.85
CA PHE A 250 -9.06 -11.11 13.29
C PHE A 250 -10.57 -10.90 13.03
N PRO A 251 -11.37 -10.70 14.07
CA PRO A 251 -12.83 -10.77 13.96
C PRO A 251 -13.44 -9.65 13.12
N THR A 252 -13.27 -8.39 13.52
CA THR A 252 -13.99 -7.26 12.94
C THR A 252 -13.28 -6.65 11.74
N GLY A 253 -11.97 -6.47 11.85
CA GLY A 253 -11.21 -5.64 10.93
C GLY A 253 -11.21 -6.16 9.50
N VAL A 254 -10.71 -7.37 9.26
CA VAL A 254 -10.61 -7.89 7.88
C VAL A 254 -11.98 -8.15 7.28
N LEU A 255 -12.89 -8.80 8.00
CA LEU A 255 -14.21 -9.17 7.49
C LEU A 255 -15.02 -7.94 7.03
N LEU A 256 -15.16 -6.93 7.88
CA LEU A 256 -15.99 -5.77 7.55
C LEU A 256 -15.35 -4.89 6.47
N LEU A 257 -14.03 -4.67 6.54
CA LEU A 257 -13.31 -3.93 5.51
C LEU A 257 -13.42 -4.63 4.15
N LEU A 258 -13.36 -5.96 4.15
CA LEU A 258 -13.46 -6.77 2.93
C LEU A 258 -14.86 -6.73 2.33
N LEU A 259 -15.90 -6.83 3.16
CA LEU A 259 -17.29 -6.72 2.69
C LEU A 259 -17.57 -5.34 2.09
N ASP A 260 -17.09 -4.27 2.72
CA ASP A 260 -17.20 -2.90 2.22
C ASP A 260 -16.45 -2.74 0.87
N ALA A 261 -15.21 -3.21 0.78
CA ALA A 261 -14.42 -3.19 -0.45
C ALA A 261 -15.01 -4.07 -1.58
N CYS A 262 -15.77 -5.12 -1.23
CA CYS A 262 -16.49 -5.97 -2.18
C CYS A 262 -17.88 -5.41 -2.54
N GLY A 263 -18.37 -4.36 -1.87
CA GLY A 263 -19.70 -3.79 -2.07
C GLY A 263 -20.84 -4.70 -1.56
N VAL A 264 -20.54 -5.60 -0.63
CA VAL A 264 -21.50 -6.56 -0.07
C VAL A 264 -21.95 -6.11 1.31
N GLN A 265 -23.25 -6.13 1.57
CA GLN A 265 -23.78 -5.78 2.88
C GLN A 265 -23.60 -6.95 3.86
N ALA A 266 -23.03 -6.66 5.03
CA ALA A 266 -22.95 -7.63 6.12
C ALA A 266 -24.35 -7.95 6.67
N ASP A 267 -24.54 -9.20 7.08
CA ASP A 267 -25.77 -9.63 7.76
C ASP A 267 -25.97 -8.83 9.06
N GLY A 268 -27.22 -8.44 9.33
CA GLY A 268 -27.60 -7.68 10.51
C GLY A 268 -27.28 -8.42 11.82
N GLU A 269 -27.28 -9.74 11.81
CA GLU A 269 -26.90 -10.55 12.98
C GLU A 269 -25.39 -10.47 13.27
N VAL A 270 -24.55 -10.48 12.24
CA VAL A 270 -23.09 -10.31 12.38
C VAL A 270 -22.75 -8.94 12.95
N LEU A 271 -23.45 -7.89 12.50
CA LEU A 271 -23.23 -6.52 12.95
C LEU A 271 -23.67 -6.27 14.41
N LYS A 272 -24.63 -7.05 14.92
CA LYS A 272 -25.09 -6.97 16.31
C LYS A 272 -24.27 -7.82 17.28
N HIS A 273 -23.56 -8.83 16.76
CA HIS A 273 -22.80 -9.76 17.58
C HIS A 273 -21.71 -9.05 18.39
N SER A 274 -21.47 -9.47 19.64
CA SER A 274 -20.49 -8.85 20.54
C SER A 274 -19.06 -8.90 19.97
N TYR A 275 -18.73 -9.98 19.27
CA TYR A 275 -17.39 -10.26 18.72
C TYR A 275 -17.11 -9.65 17.34
N PHE A 276 -18.14 -9.50 16.49
CA PHE A 276 -18.02 -8.99 15.11
C PHE A 276 -18.67 -7.62 14.88
N GLY A 277 -19.43 -7.14 15.86
CA GLY A 277 -20.15 -5.89 15.77
C GLY A 277 -19.28 -4.66 16.02
N ARG A 278 -19.93 -3.49 15.96
CA ARG A 278 -19.26 -2.19 16.13
C ARG A 278 -18.56 -2.02 17.49
N ALA A 279 -19.05 -2.70 18.53
CA ALA A 279 -18.42 -2.67 19.87
C ALA A 279 -17.02 -3.32 19.87
N ALA A 280 -16.78 -4.29 18.99
CA ALA A 280 -15.48 -4.96 18.82
C ALA A 280 -14.57 -4.29 17.78
N GLN A 281 -14.96 -3.15 17.20
CA GLN A 281 -14.11 -2.37 16.28
C GLN A 281 -12.99 -1.58 16.98
N ARG A 282 -12.70 -1.85 18.26
CA ARG A 282 -11.56 -1.27 18.98
C ARG A 282 -10.26 -1.96 18.55
N THR A 283 -9.94 -1.86 17.27
CA THR A 283 -8.73 -2.41 16.68
C THR A 283 -7.53 -1.53 17.05
N LEU A 284 -6.41 -2.16 17.38
CA LEU A 284 -5.14 -1.45 17.59
C LEU A 284 -4.69 -0.78 16.29
N PRO A 285 -4.13 0.44 16.32
CA PRO A 285 -3.72 1.17 15.11
C PRO A 285 -2.80 0.35 14.19
N ALA A 286 -1.80 -0.33 14.75
CA ALA A 286 -0.87 -1.17 13.99
C ALA A 286 -1.57 -2.36 13.29
N LEU A 287 -2.60 -2.93 13.94
CA LEU A 287 -3.39 -3.99 13.35
C LEU A 287 -4.32 -3.45 12.27
N ALA A 288 -4.93 -2.26 12.46
CA ALA A 288 -5.74 -1.61 11.45
C ALA A 288 -4.93 -1.29 10.19
N GLU A 289 -3.69 -0.79 10.33
CA GLU A 289 -2.76 -0.59 9.21
C GLU A 289 -2.56 -1.89 8.40
N LEU A 290 -2.27 -3.01 9.06
CA LEU A 290 -2.07 -4.32 8.40
C LEU A 290 -3.34 -4.83 7.72
N GLN A 291 -4.50 -4.67 8.34
CA GLN A 291 -5.79 -5.13 7.81
C GLN A 291 -6.20 -4.30 6.59
N CYS A 292 -6.10 -2.97 6.66
CA CYS A 292 -6.35 -2.09 5.52
C CYS A 292 -5.37 -2.35 4.36
N LEU A 293 -4.09 -2.59 4.67
CA LEU A 293 -3.09 -2.94 3.67
C LEU A 293 -3.45 -4.24 2.94
N TYR A 294 -3.81 -5.30 3.68
CA TYR A 294 -4.22 -6.57 3.10
C TYR A 294 -5.49 -6.42 2.25
N VAL A 295 -6.55 -5.83 2.82
CA VAL A 295 -7.85 -5.70 2.13
C VAL A 295 -7.74 -4.83 0.89
N GLY A 296 -7.07 -3.68 0.97
CA GLY A 296 -6.86 -2.79 -0.17
C GLY A 296 -6.24 -3.53 -1.36
N ARG A 297 -5.33 -4.47 -1.08
CA ARG A 297 -4.66 -5.29 -2.11
C ARG A 297 -5.48 -6.50 -2.57
N ALA A 298 -5.97 -7.30 -1.63
CA ALA A 298 -6.50 -8.63 -1.90
C ALA A 298 -8.02 -8.67 -2.13
N HIS A 299 -8.78 -7.59 -1.88
CA HIS A 299 -10.25 -7.60 -1.96
C HIS A 299 -10.80 -8.18 -3.29
N ILE A 300 -10.12 -7.94 -4.41
CA ILE A 300 -10.53 -8.46 -5.73
C ILE A 300 -10.58 -10.00 -5.75
N LEU A 301 -9.67 -10.67 -5.06
CA LEU A 301 -9.59 -12.13 -4.99
C LEU A 301 -10.79 -12.75 -4.25
N TRP A 302 -11.43 -11.95 -3.40
CA TRP A 302 -12.57 -12.37 -2.58
C TRP A 302 -13.93 -12.06 -3.22
N LYS A 303 -13.97 -11.35 -4.37
CA LYS A 303 -15.22 -11.02 -5.07
C LYS A 303 -15.94 -12.21 -5.70
N ASP A 304 -15.31 -13.38 -5.79
CA ASP A 304 -15.98 -14.60 -6.27
C ASP A 304 -17.14 -14.97 -5.33
N VAL A 305 -18.35 -15.05 -5.90
CA VAL A 305 -19.59 -15.39 -5.17
C VAL A 305 -19.44 -16.68 -4.38
N ALA A 306 -18.74 -17.68 -4.93
CA ALA A 306 -18.53 -18.94 -4.24
C ALA A 306 -17.56 -18.83 -3.05
N VAL A 307 -16.63 -17.87 -3.09
CA VAL A 307 -15.73 -17.56 -1.96
C VAL A 307 -16.48 -16.78 -0.89
N LEU A 308 -17.33 -15.82 -1.28
CA LEU A 308 -18.15 -15.05 -0.35
C LEU A 308 -19.17 -15.93 0.40
N ALA A 309 -19.85 -16.85 -0.30
CA ALA A 309 -20.76 -17.80 0.34
C ALA A 309 -20.03 -18.70 1.35
N TRP A 310 -18.83 -19.15 1.01
CA TRP A 310 -17.97 -19.91 1.92
C TRP A 310 -17.52 -19.08 3.13
N LEU A 311 -17.20 -17.80 2.93
CA LEU A 311 -16.86 -16.87 4.01
C LEU A 311 -18.05 -16.65 4.96
N GLU A 312 -19.26 -16.50 4.43
CA GLU A 312 -20.49 -16.35 5.21
C GLU A 312 -20.75 -17.57 6.11
N GLU A 313 -20.64 -18.77 5.54
CA GLU A 313 -20.82 -20.03 6.28
C GLU A 313 -19.82 -20.14 7.45
N ASN A 314 -18.55 -19.83 7.20
CA ASN A 314 -17.52 -19.87 8.24
C ASN A 314 -17.69 -18.78 9.29
N THR A 315 -18.15 -17.60 8.91
CA THR A 315 -18.45 -16.52 9.85
C THR A 315 -19.56 -16.96 10.82
N ARG A 316 -20.62 -17.60 10.30
CA ARG A 316 -21.72 -18.14 11.12
C ARG A 316 -21.25 -19.21 12.10
N GLU A 317 -20.39 -20.11 11.65
CA GLU A 317 -19.84 -21.16 12.52
C GLU A 317 -18.91 -20.58 13.60
N VAL A 318 -18.10 -19.57 13.27
CA VAL A 318 -17.25 -18.89 14.27
C VAL A 318 -18.07 -18.15 15.31
N MET A 319 -19.16 -17.46 14.92
CA MET A 319 -20.09 -16.86 15.88
C MET A 319 -20.62 -17.89 16.87
N ARG A 320 -21.10 -19.03 16.37
CA ARG A 320 -21.60 -20.14 17.19
C ARG A 320 -20.55 -20.65 18.19
N ARG A 321 -19.27 -20.73 17.77
CA ARG A 321 -18.17 -21.18 18.63
C ARG A 321 -17.82 -20.16 19.71
N VAL A 322 -17.81 -18.87 19.38
CA VAL A 322 -17.54 -17.79 20.33
C VAL A 322 -18.66 -17.68 21.37
N ASP A 323 -19.91 -17.89 20.97
CA ASP A 323 -21.05 -17.92 21.90
C ASP A 323 -21.00 -19.10 22.88
N GLN A 324 -20.38 -20.21 22.46
CA GLN A 324 -20.22 -21.40 23.29
C GLN A 324 -19.01 -21.32 24.22
N ASP A 325 -17.96 -20.61 23.82
CA ASP A 325 -16.68 -20.52 24.53
C ASP A 325 -16.23 -19.06 24.63
N VAL A 326 -16.62 -18.41 25.73
CA VAL A 326 -16.27 -17.02 26.03
C VAL A 326 -14.79 -16.87 26.36
N ASP A 327 -14.16 -17.91 26.91
CA ASP A 327 -12.75 -17.89 27.30
C ASP A 327 -11.83 -17.85 26.07
N LEU A 328 -12.20 -18.57 25.00
CA LEU A 328 -11.51 -18.50 23.70
C LEU A 328 -11.44 -17.06 23.16
N ALA A 329 -12.55 -16.32 23.24
CA ALA A 329 -12.62 -14.95 22.75
C ALA A 329 -11.66 -14.01 23.51
N GLN A 330 -11.55 -14.22 24.84
CA GLN A 330 -10.65 -13.45 25.70
C GLN A 330 -9.18 -13.79 25.44
N GLU A 331 -8.84 -15.08 25.27
CA GLU A 331 -7.47 -15.50 25.00
C GLU A 331 -6.94 -14.88 23.71
N VAL A 332 -7.75 -14.91 22.64
CA VAL A 332 -7.34 -14.37 21.34
C VAL A 332 -7.22 -12.85 21.40
N GLU A 333 -8.10 -12.16 22.13
CA GLU A 333 -7.99 -10.72 22.37
C GLU A 333 -6.69 -10.36 23.12
N MET A 334 -6.32 -11.13 24.15
CA MET A 334 -5.05 -10.91 24.86
C MET A 334 -3.83 -11.11 23.95
N LYS A 335 -3.87 -12.11 23.05
CA LYS A 335 -2.81 -12.31 22.05
C LYS A 335 -2.68 -11.09 21.12
N ARG A 336 -3.80 -10.56 20.60
CA ARG A 336 -3.79 -9.33 19.78
C ARG A 336 -3.17 -8.15 20.52
N GLN A 337 -3.59 -7.93 21.77
CA GLN A 337 -3.07 -6.84 22.61
C GLN A 337 -1.59 -6.97 22.96
N ARG A 338 -1.03 -8.18 22.92
CA ARG A 338 0.40 -8.40 23.12
C ARG A 338 1.21 -8.14 21.85
N HIS A 339 0.71 -8.59 20.69
CA HIS A 339 1.48 -8.59 19.45
C HIS A 339 1.38 -7.30 18.63
N TYR A 340 0.26 -6.57 18.65
CA TYR A 340 0.04 -5.39 17.77
C TYR A 340 0.05 -4.05 18.52
N ARG A 341 0.86 -3.91 19.58
CA ARG A 341 0.92 -2.66 20.36
C ARG A 341 1.48 -1.49 19.58
N LEU A 342 2.56 -1.73 18.84
CA LEU A 342 3.28 -0.72 18.07
C LEU A 342 3.63 -1.29 16.71
N ALA A 343 3.39 -0.50 15.67
CA ALA A 343 3.79 -0.83 14.32
C ALA A 343 5.30 -0.60 14.17
N PRO A 344 6.05 -1.57 13.62
CA PRO A 344 7.47 -1.39 13.36
C PRO A 344 7.67 -0.44 12.16
N ARG A 345 8.83 0.23 12.10
CA ARG A 345 9.10 1.25 11.07
C ARG A 345 9.08 0.71 9.64
N ASN A 346 9.43 -0.57 9.44
CA ASN A 346 9.35 -1.23 8.13
C ASN A 346 7.90 -1.37 7.64
N LEU A 347 6.93 -1.57 8.54
CA LEU A 347 5.50 -1.55 8.20
C LEU A 347 5.08 -0.18 7.66
N HIS A 348 5.39 0.91 8.36
CA HIS A 348 5.08 2.26 7.89
C HIS A 348 5.73 2.58 6.55
N ARG A 349 6.99 2.14 6.36
CA ARG A 349 7.70 2.28 5.08
C ARG A 349 6.98 1.52 3.97
N HIS A 350 6.53 0.29 4.24
CA HIS A 350 5.78 -0.51 3.29
C HIS A 350 4.44 0.13 2.90
N VAL A 351 3.71 0.69 3.87
CA VAL A 351 2.43 1.39 3.63
C VAL A 351 2.64 2.61 2.73
N ILE A 352 3.64 3.44 3.02
CA ILE A 352 4.01 4.60 2.20
C ILE A 352 4.35 4.15 0.77
N LEU A 353 5.17 3.10 0.64
CA LEU A 353 5.61 2.62 -0.66
C LEU A 353 4.50 1.93 -1.47
N SER A 354 3.52 1.31 -0.81
CA SER A 354 2.40 0.63 -1.46
C SER A 354 1.29 1.58 -1.90
N GLU A 355 1.25 2.80 -1.34
CA GLU A 355 0.30 3.86 -1.70
C GLU A 355 -1.19 3.53 -1.55
N ILE A 356 -1.51 2.52 -0.72
CA ILE A 356 -2.90 2.13 -0.44
C ILE A 356 -3.54 3.17 0.49
N LYS A 357 -4.52 3.91 -0.04
CA LYS A 357 -5.13 5.09 0.62
C LYS A 357 -5.69 4.76 2.00
N GLU A 358 -6.36 3.63 2.13
CA GLU A 358 -7.00 3.17 3.36
C GLU A 358 -5.96 2.86 4.44
N ALA A 359 -4.80 2.33 4.05
CA ALA A 359 -3.70 2.05 4.97
C ALA A 359 -2.95 3.34 5.38
N ILE A 360 -2.76 4.28 4.43
CA ILE A 360 -2.13 5.59 4.71
C ILE A 360 -2.94 6.37 5.75
N ALA A 361 -4.27 6.29 5.71
CA ALA A 361 -5.15 6.98 6.65
C ALA A 361 -4.93 6.56 8.12
N HIS A 362 -4.38 5.35 8.34
CA HIS A 362 -4.09 4.82 9.67
C HIS A 362 -2.66 5.07 10.15
N LEU A 363 -1.82 5.71 9.33
CA LEU A 363 -0.44 6.01 9.72
C LEU A 363 -0.40 6.97 10.92
N PRO A 364 0.50 6.75 11.89
CA PRO A 364 0.65 7.64 13.02
C PRO A 364 1.05 9.07 12.61
N HIS A 365 0.56 10.08 13.34
CA HIS A 365 0.85 11.49 13.06
C HIS A 365 2.35 11.84 13.03
N HIS A 366 3.18 11.15 13.81
CA HIS A 366 4.63 11.38 13.80
C HIS A 366 5.29 10.98 12.47
N VAL A 367 4.71 10.02 11.75
CA VAL A 367 5.15 9.61 10.42
C VAL A 367 4.66 10.61 9.37
N THR A 368 3.38 10.99 9.43
CA THR A 368 2.78 11.88 8.41
C THR A 368 3.28 13.32 8.48
N ASN A 369 3.72 13.78 9.66
CA ASN A 369 4.32 15.12 9.83
C ASN A 369 5.78 15.19 9.37
N THR A 370 6.44 14.05 9.14
CA THR A 370 7.82 14.03 8.67
C THR A 370 7.83 14.09 7.13
N PRO A 371 8.58 15.00 6.49
CA PRO A 371 8.68 15.02 5.03
C PRO A 371 9.31 13.71 4.55
N VAL A 372 8.53 12.87 3.88
CA VAL A 372 8.99 11.59 3.33
C VAL A 372 9.57 11.84 1.94
N LEU A 373 10.83 11.45 1.76
CA LEU A 373 11.50 11.54 0.47
C LEU A 373 11.15 10.29 -0.35
N ALA A 374 10.69 10.47 -1.58
CA ALA A 374 10.29 9.37 -2.46
C ALA A 374 11.46 8.40 -2.77
N TYR A 375 12.70 8.89 -2.72
CA TYR A 375 13.92 8.12 -2.98
C TYR A 375 14.50 7.44 -1.72
N ASP A 376 14.06 7.82 -0.52
CA ASP A 376 14.47 7.17 0.74
C ASP A 376 13.35 7.33 1.80
N PRO A 377 12.26 6.54 1.68
CA PRO A 377 11.13 6.67 2.57
C PRO A 377 11.49 6.11 3.95
N LEU A 378 11.39 6.99 4.96
CA LEU A 378 11.64 6.68 6.37
C LEU A 378 12.97 5.92 6.59
N PRO A 379 14.14 6.55 6.39
CA PRO A 379 15.43 5.87 6.55
C PRO A 379 15.58 5.22 7.94
N PRO A 380 16.35 4.11 8.07
CA PRO A 380 16.70 3.52 9.37
C PRO A 380 17.36 4.55 10.29
N LEU A 381 16.99 4.53 11.57
CA LEU A 381 17.54 5.45 12.58
C LEU A 381 19.04 5.17 12.84
N ASP A 382 19.48 3.96 12.55
CA ASP A 382 20.82 3.44 12.78
C ASP A 382 21.65 3.35 11.48
N SER A 383 21.46 4.34 10.59
CA SER A 383 22.14 4.44 9.30
C SER A 383 23.67 4.39 9.43
N ILE A 384 24.33 3.56 8.63
CA ILE A 384 25.80 3.45 8.59
C ILE A 384 26.29 4.26 7.39
N ILE A 385 26.86 5.43 7.65
CA ILE A 385 27.38 6.33 6.62
C ILE A 385 28.89 6.12 6.52
N SER A 386 29.36 5.66 5.36
CA SER A 386 30.79 5.34 5.15
C SER A 386 31.61 6.54 4.63
N TYR A 387 30.95 7.59 4.15
CA TYR A 387 31.60 8.80 3.64
C TYR A 387 30.97 10.08 4.22
N ALA A 388 31.80 11.02 4.65
CA ALA A 388 31.37 12.33 5.13
C ALA A 388 31.46 13.36 4.00
N ARG A 389 30.40 14.16 3.81
CA ARG A 389 30.39 15.24 2.83
C ARG A 389 31.20 16.44 3.36
N PRO A 390 31.94 17.17 2.51
CA PRO A 390 32.44 18.50 2.84
C PRO A 390 31.28 19.47 3.15
N GLU A 391 31.41 20.29 4.19
CA GLU A 391 30.41 21.31 4.55
C GLU A 391 30.13 22.25 3.38
N ARG A 392 28.85 22.44 3.05
CA ARG A 392 28.39 23.51 2.16
C ARG A 392 27.64 24.51 3.02
N TYR A 393 27.87 25.80 2.85
CA TYR A 393 27.08 26.82 3.56
C TYR A 393 25.61 26.74 3.12
N PHE A 394 24.70 26.48 4.07
CA PHE A 394 23.28 26.28 3.79
C PHE A 394 22.45 27.48 4.24
N ALA A 395 21.69 28.07 3.31
CA ALA A 395 20.51 28.88 3.64
C ALA A 395 19.30 27.93 3.81
N GLY A 396 18.55 28.07 4.90
CA GLY A 396 17.32 27.31 5.15
C GLY A 396 16.36 27.43 3.97
N GLY A 397 15.66 26.35 3.63
CA GLY A 397 14.78 26.31 2.47
C GLY A 397 13.57 25.40 2.66
N GLY A 398 12.43 25.82 2.12
CA GLY A 398 11.17 25.08 2.15
C GLY A 398 11.17 23.79 1.31
N THR A 399 10.01 23.15 1.19
CA THR A 399 9.78 21.87 0.49
C THR A 399 10.30 21.81 -0.94
N LEU A 400 10.19 22.89 -1.71
CA LEU A 400 10.74 22.96 -3.07
C LEU A 400 12.27 22.89 -3.10
N SER A 401 12.94 23.43 -2.08
CA SER A 401 14.40 23.32 -1.95
C SER A 401 14.82 21.89 -1.59
N LEU A 402 14.05 21.19 -0.76
CA LEU A 402 14.29 19.78 -0.42
C LEU A 402 14.12 18.88 -1.65
N PHE A 403 13.14 19.19 -2.50
CA PHE A 403 12.94 18.52 -3.77
C PHE A 403 14.08 18.79 -4.78
N LEU A 404 14.47 20.05 -5.03
CA LEU A 404 15.62 20.31 -5.92
C LEU A 404 16.93 19.71 -5.38
N ARG A 405 17.05 19.53 -4.07
CA ARG A 405 18.15 18.79 -3.44
C ARG A 405 18.06 17.28 -3.67
N SER A 406 16.87 16.68 -3.79
CA SER A 406 16.71 15.26 -4.14
C SER A 406 17.11 14.93 -5.57
N LEU A 407 17.23 15.95 -6.42
CA LEU A 407 17.62 15.82 -7.81
C LEU A 407 19.13 15.85 -8.04
N LEU A 408 19.91 16.30 -7.06
CA LEU A 408 21.37 16.34 -7.18
C LEU A 408 21.97 14.98 -6.81
N PRO A 409 23.04 14.55 -7.51
CA PRO A 409 23.75 13.31 -7.20
C PRO A 409 24.14 13.24 -5.72
N THR A 410 23.81 12.08 -5.13
CA THR A 410 23.56 11.85 -3.72
C THR A 410 24.67 12.28 -2.75
N PHE A 411 24.29 13.05 -1.74
CA PHE A 411 24.86 12.97 -0.38
C PHE A 411 23.73 13.27 0.62
N ASN A 412 23.40 12.31 1.48
CA ASN A 412 22.35 12.42 2.49
C ASN A 412 22.46 13.72 3.31
N MET A 413 21.32 14.32 3.62
CA MET A 413 21.27 15.40 4.61
C MET A 413 21.56 14.80 5.99
N GLN A 414 22.59 15.30 6.67
CA GLN A 414 22.69 15.13 8.12
C GLN A 414 21.48 15.85 8.72
N VAL A 415 20.62 15.10 9.41
CA VAL A 415 19.53 15.67 10.21
C VAL A 415 20.10 16.20 11.51
#